data_AF-A0A2V8Z2W5-F1
#
_entry.id   AF-A0A2V8Z2W5-F1
#
_cell.length_a   1.000
_cell.length_b   1.000
_cell.length_c   1.000
_cell.angle_alpha   90.00
_cell.angle_beta   90.00
_cell.angle_gamma   90.00
#
_symmetry.space_group_name_H-M   'P 1'
#
loop_
_entity.id
_entity.type
_entity.pdbx_description
1 polymer ?
#
loop_
_entity_poly.entity_id
_entity_poly.type
_entity_poly.pdbx_seq_one_letter_code
_entity_poly.pdbx_strand_id
1 'polypeptide(L)'
;MDLWQPGNEPPGDYMMLSLYFTLGIFLLLAVRNPSAHRSLIPHAGRANIARAAVMVLMAIHPASDRKGLLIGVALAGPIGIALIALAPAKQSAAEGRGERYPKVLLKLGHWHVRRGSGPSHLQTLGNFVTEFATANGTQALTVGVYLRGPWRDVATQDGLKPIALASDTASWSVIDFRPVRAVVAGGHLGTIQPNLLSHLYGFDAGLVIGGASPATYTVLEQGARKQ
;
A
#
# COMPACT_ATOMS: atom_id res chain seq x y z
N MET A 1 -3.10 46.77 2.76
CA MET A 1 -3.14 45.82 1.64
C MET A 1 -1.71 45.38 1.39
N ASP A 2 -1.28 44.30 2.06
CA ASP A 2 0.10 43.76 2.01
C ASP A 2 0.12 42.44 1.23
N LEU A 3 -0.09 42.50 -0.09
CA LEU A 3 -0.19 41.28 -0.90
C LEU A 3 0.96 41.06 -1.87
N TRP A 4 2.04 41.85 -1.79
CA TRP A 4 3.26 41.62 -2.59
C TRP A 4 4.43 42.49 -2.08
N GLN A 5 5.25 41.98 -1.16
CA GLN A 5 6.58 42.53 -0.89
C GLN A 5 7.65 41.47 -1.24
N PRO A 6 8.24 41.52 -2.45
CA PRO A 6 9.29 40.60 -2.85
C PRO A 6 10.48 40.66 -1.87
N GLY A 7 10.79 39.54 -1.21
CA GLY A 7 11.99 39.40 -0.37
C GLY A 7 11.76 39.04 1.10
N ASN A 8 10.53 39.04 1.60
CA ASN A 8 10.21 38.73 3.01
C ASN A 8 9.30 37.50 3.20
N GLU A 9 9.07 36.73 2.13
CA GLU A 9 8.18 35.56 2.16
C GLU A 9 8.89 34.34 2.77
N PRO A 10 8.26 33.59 3.69
CA PRO A 10 8.82 32.37 4.23
C PRO A 10 9.19 31.38 3.11
N PRO A 11 10.42 30.84 3.07
CA PRO A 11 10.84 29.90 2.02
C PRO A 11 9.92 28.69 1.83
N GLY A 12 9.22 28.28 2.90
CA GLY A 12 8.24 27.19 2.88
C GLY A 12 7.03 27.46 1.97
N ASP A 13 6.65 28.71 1.75
CA ASP A 13 5.47 29.04 0.95
C ASP A 13 5.69 28.78 -0.55
N TYR A 14 6.89 29.07 -1.06
CA TYR A 14 7.27 28.70 -2.43
C TYR A 14 7.39 27.19 -2.62
N MET A 15 7.93 26.48 -1.61
CA MET A 15 8.00 25.02 -1.64
C MET A 15 6.61 24.41 -1.69
N MET A 16 5.68 24.88 -0.84
CA MET A 16 4.29 24.42 -0.85
C MET A 16 3.56 24.81 -2.14
N LEU A 17 3.78 26.01 -2.68
CA LEU A 17 3.19 26.45 -3.94
C LEU A 17 3.60 25.54 -5.11
N SER A 18 4.85 25.08 -5.15
CA SER A 18 5.33 24.14 -6.17
C SER A 18 4.58 22.79 -6.13
N LEU A 19 4.28 22.29 -4.93
CA LEU A 19 3.49 21.07 -4.74
C LEU A 19 2.05 21.28 -5.22
N TYR A 20 1.43 22.42 -4.89
CA TYR A 20 0.05 22.72 -5.31
C TYR A 20 -0.08 22.98 -6.80
N PHE A 21 0.88 23.65 -7.41
CA PHE A 21 0.90 23.89 -8.85
C PHE A 21 0.96 22.56 -9.61
N THR A 22 1.90 21.69 -9.21
CA THR A 22 2.04 20.35 -9.80
C THR A 22 0.79 19.50 -9.59
N LEU A 23 0.24 19.50 -8.37
CA LEU A 23 -1.02 18.80 -8.06
C LEU A 23 -2.20 19.34 -8.88
N GLY A 24 -2.27 20.66 -9.08
CA GLY A 24 -3.29 21.31 -9.90
C GLY A 24 -3.28 20.82 -11.35
N ILE A 25 -2.10 20.68 -11.95
CA ILE A 25 -1.95 20.11 -13.30
C ILE A 25 -2.52 18.68 -13.35
N PHE A 26 -2.18 17.84 -12.38
CA PHE A 26 -2.72 16.48 -12.32
C PHE A 26 -4.24 16.45 -12.13
N LEU A 27 -4.81 17.39 -11.37
CA LEU A 27 -6.26 17.52 -11.23
C LEU A 27 -6.93 17.98 -12.53
N LEU A 28 -6.34 18.91 -13.28
CA LEU A 28 -6.85 19.33 -14.59
C LEU A 28 -6.83 18.18 -15.61
N LEU A 29 -5.78 17.35 -15.58
CA LEU A 29 -5.73 16.13 -16.38
C LEU A 29 -6.80 15.12 -15.92
N ALA A 30 -6.99 14.99 -14.61
CA ALA A 30 -7.97 14.08 -14.02
C ALA A 30 -9.41 14.42 -14.43
N VAL A 31 -9.78 15.70 -14.51
CA VAL A 31 -11.13 16.13 -14.90
C VAL A 31 -11.50 15.70 -16.32
N ARG A 32 -10.52 15.49 -17.22
CA ARG A 32 -10.79 15.01 -18.59
C ARG A 32 -11.20 13.54 -18.65
N ASN A 33 -10.74 12.73 -17.71
CA ASN A 33 -11.17 11.34 -17.54
C ASN A 33 -11.23 10.99 -16.06
N PRO A 34 -12.23 11.50 -15.32
CA PRO A 34 -12.27 11.38 -13.87
C PRO A 34 -12.28 9.91 -13.44
N SER A 35 -12.92 9.06 -14.23
CA SER A 35 -12.98 7.62 -14.03
C SER A 35 -11.61 6.92 -14.13
N ALA A 36 -10.59 7.50 -14.77
CA ALA A 36 -9.24 6.95 -14.78
C ALA A 36 -8.42 7.38 -13.54
N HIS A 37 -8.81 8.46 -12.86
CA HIS A 37 -8.05 9.11 -11.79
C HIS A 37 -8.77 9.06 -10.44
N ARG A 38 -9.35 7.89 -10.13
CA ARG A 38 -10.27 7.66 -8.99
C ARG A 38 -9.62 7.75 -7.60
N SER A 39 -8.29 7.63 -7.50
CA SER A 39 -7.57 7.83 -6.24
C SER A 39 -7.17 9.28 -6.03
N LEU A 40 -6.82 9.99 -7.12
CA LEU A 40 -6.26 11.33 -7.08
C LEU A 40 -7.28 12.39 -6.67
N ILE A 41 -8.45 12.41 -7.30
CA ILE A 41 -9.51 13.41 -7.04
C ILE A 41 -9.99 13.37 -5.57
N PRO A 42 -10.40 12.21 -5.00
CA PRO A 42 -10.81 12.16 -3.60
C PRO A 42 -9.64 12.36 -2.63
N HIS A 43 -8.41 11.97 -2.98
CA HIS A 43 -7.23 12.26 -2.16
C HIS A 43 -6.99 13.76 -2.06
N ALA A 44 -7.01 14.48 -3.19
CA ALA A 44 -6.88 15.94 -3.20
C ALA A 44 -8.02 16.62 -2.43
N GLY A 45 -9.25 16.11 -2.55
CA GLY A 45 -10.39 16.59 -1.78
C GLY A 45 -10.18 16.45 -0.26
N ARG A 46 -9.81 15.24 0.20
CA ARG A 46 -9.53 14.98 1.63
C ARG A 46 -8.32 15.77 2.15
N ALA A 47 -7.27 15.91 1.34
CA ALA A 47 -6.09 16.70 1.70
C ALA A 47 -6.44 18.20 1.88
N ASN A 48 -7.30 18.76 1.02
CA ASN A 48 -7.78 20.13 1.14
C ASN A 48 -8.62 20.34 2.41
N ILE A 49 -9.49 19.39 2.75
CA ILE A 49 -10.27 19.45 4.00
C ILE A 49 -9.34 19.37 5.23
N ALA A 50 -8.38 18.44 5.24
CA ALA A 50 -7.42 18.31 6.33
C ALA A 50 -6.61 19.60 6.50
N ARG A 51 -6.15 20.21 5.40
CA ARG A 51 -5.47 21.52 5.41
C ARG A 51 -6.37 22.61 5.99
N ALA A 52 -7.62 22.70 5.55
CA ALA A 52 -8.58 23.69 6.08
C ALA A 52 -8.81 23.49 7.58
N ALA A 53 -8.96 22.26 8.07
CA ALA A 53 -9.13 21.96 9.49
C ALA A 53 -7.93 22.43 10.33
N VAL A 54 -6.70 22.17 9.86
CA VAL A 54 -5.48 22.67 10.51
C VAL A 54 -5.45 24.20 10.53
N MET A 55 -5.83 24.87 9.43
CA MET A 55 -5.87 26.33 9.35
C MET A 55 -6.92 26.94 10.30
N VAL A 56 -8.07 26.29 10.48
CA VAL A 56 -9.07 26.69 11.49
C VAL A 56 -8.48 26.59 12.89
N LEU A 57 -7.81 25.48 13.23
CA LEU A 57 -7.17 25.30 14.54
C LEU A 57 -6.07 26.34 14.80
N MET A 58 -5.24 26.61 13.78
CA MET A 58 -4.22 27.64 13.85
C MET A 58 -4.84 29.03 14.04
N ALA A 59 -5.95 29.35 13.38
CA ALA A 59 -6.64 30.64 13.54
C ALA A 59 -7.18 30.90 14.96
N ILE A 60 -7.17 29.90 15.86
CA ILE A 60 -7.57 30.06 17.26
C ILE A 60 -6.43 30.67 18.11
N HIS A 61 -5.15 30.41 17.81
CA HIS A 61 -4.04 30.66 18.75
C HIS A 61 -3.17 31.92 18.46
N PRO A 62 -2.88 32.36 17.21
CA PRO A 62 -2.32 33.69 16.93
C PRO A 62 -3.30 34.61 16.15
N ALA A 63 -3.42 35.87 16.59
CA ALA A 63 -4.32 36.86 15.97
C ALA A 63 -3.77 37.52 14.70
N SER A 64 -2.44 37.56 14.52
CA SER A 64 -1.78 38.28 13.41
C SER A 64 -2.08 37.70 12.04
N ASP A 65 -2.14 36.36 11.92
CA ASP A 65 -2.38 35.68 10.64
C ASP A 65 -3.81 35.17 10.49
N ARG A 66 -4.68 35.46 11.47
CA ARG A 66 -6.05 34.95 11.53
C ARG A 66 -6.85 35.24 10.26
N LYS A 67 -6.70 36.45 9.69
CA LYS A 67 -7.39 36.81 8.44
C LYS A 67 -6.92 35.97 7.25
N GLY A 68 -5.60 35.79 7.08
CA GLY A 68 -5.04 34.97 6.00
C GLY A 68 -5.42 33.49 6.13
N LEU A 69 -5.40 32.96 7.36
CA LEU A 69 -5.83 31.59 7.66
C LEU A 69 -7.32 31.38 7.34
N LEU A 70 -8.18 32.30 7.73
CA LEU A 70 -9.63 32.20 7.44
C LEU A 70 -9.93 32.34 5.94
N ILE A 71 -9.20 33.20 5.21
CA ILE A 71 -9.30 33.27 3.74
C ILE A 71 -8.90 31.92 3.13
N GLY A 72 -7.81 31.32 3.59
CA GLY A 72 -7.37 30.01 3.10
C GLY A 72 -8.36 28.88 3.40
N VAL A 73 -9.05 28.91 4.54
CA VAL A 73 -10.15 27.98 4.87
C VAL A 73 -11.32 28.17 3.91
N ALA A 74 -11.73 29.42 3.67
CA ALA A 74 -12.83 29.77 2.78
C ALA A 74 -12.58 29.35 1.32
N LEU A 75 -11.31 29.20 0.91
CA LEU A 75 -10.95 28.68 -0.41
C LEU A 75 -10.78 27.15 -0.39
N ALA A 76 -9.93 26.61 0.48
CA ALA A 76 -9.57 25.19 0.47
C ALA A 76 -10.73 24.28 0.89
N GLY A 77 -11.55 24.70 1.85
CA GLY A 77 -12.70 23.92 2.34
C GLY A 77 -13.71 23.62 1.23
N PRO A 78 -14.30 24.63 0.58
CA PRO A 78 -15.26 24.43 -0.50
C PRO A 78 -14.68 23.66 -1.69
N ILE A 79 -13.43 23.93 -2.07
CA ILE A 79 -12.74 23.16 -3.12
C ILE A 79 -12.62 21.69 -2.72
N GLY A 80 -12.23 21.41 -1.48
CA GLY A 80 -12.14 20.04 -0.96
C GLY A 80 -13.48 19.32 -0.99
N ILE A 81 -14.55 19.98 -0.55
CA ILE A 81 -15.93 19.46 -0.58
C ILE A 81 -16.36 19.19 -2.03
N ALA A 82 -16.15 20.15 -2.94
CA ALA A 82 -16.51 20.01 -4.35
C ALA A 82 -15.79 18.84 -5.01
N LEU A 83 -14.49 18.67 -4.77
CA LEU A 83 -13.71 17.54 -5.29
C LEU A 83 -14.23 16.19 -4.78
N ILE A 84 -14.67 16.10 -3.52
CA ILE A 84 -15.25 14.86 -2.98
C ILE A 84 -16.63 14.61 -3.60
N ALA A 85 -17.47 15.64 -3.73
CA ALA A 85 -18.80 15.51 -4.31
C ALA A 85 -18.75 15.13 -5.81
N LEU A 86 -17.76 15.64 -6.53
CA LEU A 86 -17.52 15.33 -7.95
C LEU A 86 -16.66 14.07 -8.15
N ALA A 87 -16.18 13.45 -7.08
CA ALA A 87 -15.38 12.25 -7.19
C ALA A 87 -16.22 11.13 -7.83
N PRO A 88 -15.73 10.49 -8.90
CA PRO A 88 -16.49 9.45 -9.57
C PRO A 88 -16.73 8.28 -8.62
N ALA A 89 -18.01 7.98 -8.37
CA ALA A 89 -18.39 6.80 -7.61
C ALA A 89 -17.87 5.55 -8.34
N LYS A 90 -17.18 4.69 -7.60
CA LYS A 90 -16.91 3.35 -8.07
C LYS A 90 -18.25 2.62 -8.02
N GLN A 91 -18.75 2.16 -9.17
CA GLN A 91 -19.59 0.97 -9.17
C GLN A 91 -18.64 -0.18 -9.47
N SER A 92 -18.07 -0.76 -8.42
CA SER A 92 -17.60 -2.14 -8.53
C SER A 92 -18.77 -2.98 -9.03
N ALA A 93 -18.53 -3.97 -9.89
CA ALA A 93 -19.57 -4.93 -10.26
C ALA A 93 -20.25 -5.54 -9.01
N ALA A 94 -19.53 -5.60 -7.88
CA ALA A 94 -20.07 -6.01 -6.60
C ALA A 94 -20.86 -4.91 -5.84
N GLU A 95 -20.51 -3.62 -5.98
CA GLU A 95 -21.32 -2.49 -5.46
C GLU A 95 -22.63 -2.37 -6.24
N GLY A 96 -22.62 -2.59 -7.55
CA GLY A 96 -23.84 -2.68 -8.37
C GLY A 96 -24.74 -3.87 -8.01
N ARG A 97 -24.19 -4.90 -7.33
CA ARG A 97 -24.92 -6.05 -6.81
C ARG A 97 -25.30 -5.91 -5.32
N GLY A 98 -24.99 -4.77 -4.68
CA GLY A 98 -25.26 -4.56 -3.26
C GLY A 98 -24.44 -5.46 -2.31
N GLU A 99 -23.31 -6.00 -2.76
CA GLU A 99 -22.46 -6.84 -1.92
C GLU A 99 -21.74 -5.99 -0.86
N ARG A 100 -22.12 -6.18 0.42
CA ARG A 100 -21.54 -5.44 1.56
C ARG A 100 -20.04 -5.69 1.74
N TYR A 101 -19.55 -6.88 1.40
CA TYR A 101 -18.14 -7.26 1.48
C TYR A 101 -17.72 -8.05 0.23
N PRO A 102 -17.32 -7.37 -0.85
CA PRO A 102 -16.93 -8.05 -2.08
C PRO A 102 -15.62 -8.82 -1.91
N LYS A 103 -15.43 -9.87 -2.72
CA LYS A 103 -14.13 -10.55 -2.81
C LYS A 103 -13.09 -9.60 -3.40
N VAL A 104 -12.00 -9.37 -2.68
CA VAL A 104 -10.89 -8.51 -3.10
C VAL A 104 -9.60 -9.31 -3.14
N LEU A 105 -8.82 -9.12 -4.20
CA LEU A 105 -7.45 -9.65 -4.30
C LEU A 105 -6.45 -8.50 -4.12
N LEU A 106 -5.54 -8.67 -3.17
CA LEU A 106 -4.41 -7.75 -2.95
C LEU A 106 -3.14 -8.42 -3.46
N LYS A 107 -2.48 -7.79 -4.45
CA LYS A 107 -1.22 -8.27 -5.00
C LYS A 107 -0.11 -7.29 -4.68
N LEU A 108 0.75 -7.63 -3.72
CA LEU A 108 1.96 -6.89 -3.38
C LEU A 108 3.09 -7.87 -3.02
N GLY A 109 4.30 -7.36 -2.82
CA GLY A 109 5.44 -8.18 -2.41
C GLY A 109 5.24 -8.86 -1.04
N HIS A 110 5.90 -10.00 -0.84
CA HIS A 110 5.80 -10.84 0.38
C HIS A 110 5.82 -10.03 1.68
N TRP A 111 6.73 -9.06 1.79
CA TRP A 111 6.92 -8.26 3.00
C TRP A 111 5.75 -7.37 3.36
N HIS A 112 4.85 -7.08 2.42
CA HIS A 112 3.68 -6.26 2.66
C HIS A 112 2.43 -7.09 2.98
N VAL A 113 2.31 -8.30 2.44
CA VAL A 113 1.08 -9.12 2.51
C VAL A 113 1.16 -10.33 3.44
N ARG A 114 2.33 -10.61 4.03
CA ARG A 114 2.46 -11.59 5.13
C ARG A 114 1.66 -11.14 6.35
N ARG A 115 1.34 -12.06 7.26
CA ARG A 115 0.89 -11.73 8.62
C ARG A 115 2.06 -11.36 9.54
N GLY A 116 1.76 -10.59 10.59
CA GLY A 116 2.74 -10.11 11.56
C GLY A 116 3.51 -8.87 11.12
N SER A 117 4.69 -8.69 11.73
CA SER A 117 5.56 -7.54 11.50
C SER A 117 6.47 -7.71 10.29
N GLY A 118 6.77 -6.59 9.63
CA GLY A 118 7.77 -6.50 8.57
C GLY A 118 9.18 -6.24 9.13
N PRO A 119 10.18 -6.10 8.24
CA PRO A 119 11.58 -5.85 8.64
C PRO A 119 11.78 -4.55 9.44
N SER A 120 10.87 -3.59 9.30
CA SER A 120 10.86 -2.33 10.06
C SER A 120 10.14 -2.44 11.42
N HIS A 121 9.78 -3.65 11.85
CA HIS A 121 8.98 -3.94 13.05
C HIS A 121 7.56 -3.35 13.04
N LEU A 122 7.13 -2.75 11.92
CA LEU A 122 5.77 -2.27 11.72
C LEU A 122 4.86 -3.42 11.30
N GLN A 123 3.59 -3.37 11.72
CA GLN A 123 2.57 -4.30 11.26
C GLN A 123 2.38 -4.15 9.75
N THR A 124 2.34 -5.29 9.07
CA THR A 124 2.19 -5.35 7.62
C THR A 124 0.72 -5.14 7.22
N LEU A 125 0.49 -4.84 5.94
CA LEU A 125 -0.86 -4.78 5.39
C LEU A 125 -1.56 -6.13 5.51
N GLY A 126 -0.85 -7.24 5.32
CA GLY A 126 -1.39 -8.59 5.49
C GLY A 126 -1.86 -8.86 6.92
N ASN A 127 -1.16 -8.32 7.93
CA ASN A 127 -1.62 -8.36 9.31
C ASN A 127 -2.94 -7.59 9.47
N PHE A 128 -2.97 -6.32 9.05
CA PHE A 128 -4.18 -5.50 9.13
C PHE A 128 -5.37 -6.13 8.42
N VAL A 129 -5.19 -6.65 7.19
CA VAL A 129 -6.28 -7.26 6.41
C VAL A 129 -6.80 -8.51 7.09
N THR A 130 -5.93 -9.31 7.71
CA THR A 130 -6.36 -10.50 8.47
C THR A 130 -7.17 -10.09 9.70
N GLU A 131 -6.68 -9.15 10.50
CA GLU A 131 -7.39 -8.65 11.68
C GLU A 131 -8.71 -7.97 11.32
N PHE A 132 -8.71 -7.16 10.27
CA PHE A 132 -9.91 -6.53 9.73
C PHE A 132 -10.93 -7.58 9.29
N ALA A 133 -10.50 -8.64 8.60
CA ALA A 133 -11.38 -9.71 8.18
C ALA A 133 -12.02 -10.41 9.39
N THR A 134 -11.19 -10.80 10.37
CA THR A 134 -11.64 -11.41 11.64
C THR A 134 -12.62 -10.52 12.38
N ALA A 135 -12.30 -9.24 12.56
CA ALA A 135 -13.14 -8.27 13.27
C ALA A 135 -14.50 -8.03 12.59
N ASN A 136 -14.59 -8.26 11.27
CA ASN A 136 -15.83 -8.14 10.51
C ASN A 136 -16.53 -9.50 10.28
N GLY A 137 -16.08 -10.60 10.91
CA GLY A 137 -16.66 -11.93 10.70
C GLY A 137 -16.47 -12.47 9.28
N THR A 138 -15.45 -12.00 8.57
CA THR A 138 -15.10 -12.42 7.21
C THR A 138 -13.77 -13.18 7.22
N GLN A 139 -13.29 -13.62 6.05
CA GLN A 139 -12.09 -14.45 5.93
C GLN A 139 -11.04 -13.77 5.05
N ALA A 140 -9.78 -13.92 5.43
CA ALA A 140 -8.62 -13.51 4.64
C ALA A 140 -7.70 -14.72 4.40
N LEU A 141 -7.36 -14.97 3.13
CA LEU A 141 -6.40 -16.00 2.73
C LEU A 141 -5.11 -15.31 2.29
N THR A 142 -3.98 -15.64 2.92
CA THR A 142 -2.66 -15.12 2.51
C THR A 142 -1.87 -16.18 1.76
N VAL A 143 -1.48 -15.87 0.52
CA VAL A 143 -0.71 -16.79 -0.34
C VAL A 143 0.66 -16.17 -0.63
N GLY A 144 1.70 -16.89 -0.24
CA GLY A 144 3.07 -16.54 -0.60
C GLY A 144 3.45 -17.11 -1.96
N VAL A 145 4.24 -16.38 -2.77
CA VAL A 145 4.70 -16.83 -4.08
C VAL A 145 6.21 -17.09 -4.04
N TYR A 146 6.60 -18.30 -4.42
CA TYR A 146 7.97 -18.76 -4.46
C TYR A 146 8.32 -19.22 -5.87
N LEU A 147 9.59 -19.07 -6.26
CA LEU A 147 10.06 -19.39 -7.60
C LEU A 147 11.05 -20.56 -7.53
N ARG A 148 11.03 -21.42 -8.55
CA ARG A 148 12.00 -22.48 -8.81
C ARG A 148 12.54 -22.24 -10.22
N GLY A 149 13.78 -21.80 -10.33
CA GLY A 149 14.36 -21.47 -11.63
C GLY A 149 15.76 -20.85 -11.56
N PRO A 150 16.45 -20.72 -12.70
CA PRO A 150 17.86 -20.32 -12.74
C PRO A 150 18.12 -18.90 -12.19
N TRP A 151 17.16 -17.98 -12.37
CA TRP A 151 17.28 -16.60 -11.92
C TRP A 151 16.99 -16.44 -10.42
N ARG A 152 15.98 -17.16 -9.92
CA ARG A 152 15.61 -17.14 -8.52
C ARG A 152 15.01 -18.47 -8.15
N ASP A 153 15.59 -19.07 -7.13
CA ASP A 153 15.16 -20.35 -6.60
C ASP A 153 14.90 -20.23 -5.09
N VAL A 154 13.79 -20.79 -4.61
CA VAL A 154 13.50 -20.91 -3.18
C VAL A 154 14.43 -21.90 -2.49
N ALA A 155 15.03 -22.84 -3.21
CA ALA A 155 16.02 -23.79 -2.68
C ALA A 155 17.32 -23.12 -2.23
N THR A 156 17.68 -21.98 -2.83
CA THR A 156 18.92 -21.24 -2.52
C THR A 156 18.72 -20.15 -1.48
N GLN A 157 17.46 -19.90 -1.06
CA GLN A 157 17.14 -18.92 -0.04
C GLN A 157 17.30 -19.52 1.36
N ASP A 158 17.95 -18.76 2.24
CA ASP A 158 18.26 -19.19 3.60
C ASP A 158 17.00 -19.67 4.34
N GLY A 159 17.04 -20.90 4.85
CA GLY A 159 15.93 -21.57 5.52
C GLY A 159 14.70 -21.95 4.71
N LEU A 160 14.64 -21.68 3.41
CA LEU A 160 13.45 -22.00 2.60
C LEU A 160 13.58 -23.30 1.78
N LYS A 161 14.71 -24.01 1.91
CA LYS A 161 14.93 -25.32 1.25
C LYS A 161 13.77 -26.32 1.47
N PRO A 162 13.13 -26.43 2.65
CA PRO A 162 11.97 -27.33 2.81
C PRO A 162 10.78 -27.02 1.91
N ILE A 163 10.53 -25.74 1.60
CA ILE A 163 9.48 -25.34 0.63
C ILE A 163 9.85 -25.85 -0.77
N ALA A 164 11.13 -25.75 -1.15
CA ALA A 164 11.61 -26.24 -2.42
C ALA A 164 11.46 -27.77 -2.56
N LEU A 165 11.77 -28.52 -1.49
CA LEU A 165 11.66 -29.98 -1.45
C LEU A 165 10.21 -30.48 -1.58
N ALA A 166 9.23 -29.65 -1.22
CA ALA A 166 7.81 -29.95 -1.36
C ALA A 166 7.24 -29.54 -2.74
N SER A 167 8.09 -29.19 -3.71
CA SER A 167 7.68 -28.69 -5.03
C SER A 167 8.55 -29.25 -6.16
N ASP A 168 7.98 -29.31 -7.36
CA ASP A 168 8.71 -29.64 -8.58
C ASP A 168 9.49 -28.44 -9.14
N THR A 169 10.54 -28.68 -9.93
CA THR A 169 11.26 -27.66 -10.68
C THR A 169 10.57 -27.25 -11.97
N ALA A 170 9.70 -28.08 -12.55
CA ALA A 170 9.08 -27.82 -13.86
C ALA A 170 7.62 -27.36 -13.75
N SER A 171 6.83 -27.90 -12.83
CA SER A 171 5.42 -27.51 -12.64
C SER A 171 5.21 -26.51 -11.49
N TRP A 172 4.07 -25.80 -11.50
CA TRP A 172 3.63 -25.06 -10.32
C TRP A 172 2.93 -25.99 -9.31
N SER A 173 3.06 -25.68 -8.03
CA SER A 173 2.38 -26.38 -6.93
C SER A 173 1.87 -25.41 -5.89
N VAL A 174 0.85 -25.82 -5.13
CA VAL A 174 0.35 -25.08 -3.96
C VAL A 174 0.56 -25.95 -2.73
N ILE A 175 1.27 -25.40 -1.75
CA ILE A 175 1.58 -26.06 -0.48
C ILE A 175 0.76 -25.39 0.61
N ASP A 176 -0.14 -26.11 1.26
CA ASP A 176 -0.88 -25.61 2.42
C ASP A 176 0.01 -25.66 3.67
N PHE A 177 0.28 -24.49 4.26
CA PHE A 177 1.13 -24.40 5.45
C PHE A 177 0.34 -24.59 6.75
N ARG A 178 -0.99 -24.46 6.72
CA ARG A 178 -1.82 -24.48 7.94
C ARG A 178 -1.70 -25.79 8.72
N PRO A 179 -1.71 -26.99 8.10
CA PRO A 179 -1.56 -28.25 8.84
C PRO A 179 -0.21 -28.35 9.57
N VAL A 180 0.85 -27.80 8.97
CA VAL A 180 2.21 -27.86 9.53
C VAL A 180 2.34 -27.03 10.81
N ARG A 181 1.60 -25.91 10.92
CA ARG A 181 1.65 -25.03 12.10
C ARG A 181 1.31 -25.75 13.41
N ALA A 182 0.38 -26.72 13.37
CA ALA A 182 0.03 -27.52 14.54
C ALA A 182 1.19 -28.44 14.96
N VAL A 183 1.86 -29.05 13.99
CA VAL A 183 3.03 -29.92 14.21
C VAL A 183 4.20 -29.12 14.79
N VAL A 184 4.42 -27.90 14.28
CA VAL A 184 5.43 -26.96 14.79
C VAL A 184 5.13 -26.54 16.23
N ALA A 185 3.89 -26.13 16.51
CA ALA A 185 3.48 -25.68 17.83
C ALA A 185 3.56 -26.79 18.89
N GLY A 186 3.34 -28.05 18.48
CA GLY A 186 3.50 -29.22 19.35
C GLY A 186 4.95 -29.63 19.62
N GLY A 187 5.95 -28.94 19.04
CA GLY A 187 7.37 -29.27 19.25
C GLY A 187 7.81 -30.60 18.65
N HIS A 188 7.01 -31.17 17.73
CA HIS A 188 7.29 -32.46 17.09
C HIS A 188 8.37 -32.38 16.00
N LEU A 189 8.76 -31.17 15.63
CA LEU A 189 9.84 -30.88 14.70
C LEU A 189 11.02 -30.36 15.51
N GLY A 190 12.24 -30.77 15.14
CA GLY A 190 13.47 -30.20 15.72
C GLY A 190 13.62 -28.70 15.43
N THR A 191 14.79 -28.13 15.69
CA THR A 191 15.03 -26.69 15.50
C THR A 191 14.67 -26.23 14.09
N ILE A 192 13.61 -25.43 13.99
CA ILE A 192 13.17 -24.83 12.72
C ILE A 192 13.83 -23.48 12.56
N GLN A 193 14.36 -23.23 11.37
CA GLN A 193 15.01 -21.96 11.07
C GLN A 193 14.00 -20.80 11.17
N PRO A 194 14.38 -19.65 11.76
CA PRO A 194 13.46 -18.52 11.96
C PRO A 194 12.82 -18.03 10.67
N ASN A 195 13.55 -18.03 9.55
CA ASN A 195 13.01 -17.58 8.29
C ASN A 195 11.86 -18.48 7.79
N LEU A 196 11.98 -19.80 7.95
CA LEU A 196 10.94 -20.76 7.60
C LEU A 196 9.70 -20.58 8.46
N LEU A 197 9.86 -20.45 9.79
CA LEU A 197 8.76 -20.15 10.71
C LEU A 197 8.02 -18.89 10.28
N SER A 198 8.76 -17.86 9.91
CA SER A 198 8.20 -16.59 9.47
C SER A 198 7.29 -16.76 8.23
N HIS A 199 7.61 -17.67 7.30
CA HIS A 199 6.80 -17.94 6.12
C HIS A 199 5.61 -18.86 6.44
N LEU A 200 5.81 -19.89 7.25
CA LEU A 200 4.76 -20.82 7.68
C LEU A 200 3.63 -20.10 8.41
N TYR A 201 3.95 -19.16 9.30
CA TYR A 201 2.95 -18.37 10.04
C TYR A 201 2.54 -17.08 9.32
N GLY A 202 3.38 -16.56 8.41
CA GLY A 202 3.10 -15.38 7.61
C GLY A 202 2.08 -15.62 6.48
N PHE A 203 2.05 -16.85 5.93
CA PHE A 203 1.19 -17.23 4.80
C PHE A 203 0.41 -18.50 5.08
N ASP A 204 -0.85 -18.58 4.67
CA ASP A 204 -1.66 -19.80 4.75
C ASP A 204 -1.22 -20.86 3.74
N ALA A 205 -0.78 -20.44 2.56
CA ALA A 205 -0.26 -21.34 1.55
C ALA A 205 0.92 -20.72 0.78
N GLY A 206 1.75 -21.58 0.21
CA GLY A 206 2.80 -21.20 -0.75
C GLY A 206 2.45 -21.68 -2.15
N LEU A 207 2.29 -20.75 -3.09
CA LEU A 207 2.31 -21.04 -4.52
C LEU A 207 3.78 -21.08 -4.98
N VAL A 208 4.26 -22.26 -5.34
CA VAL A 208 5.61 -22.45 -5.88
C VAL A 208 5.51 -22.58 -7.40
N ILE A 209 6.26 -21.76 -8.13
CA ILE A 209 6.24 -21.73 -9.59
C ILE A 209 7.53 -22.36 -10.12
N GLY A 210 7.40 -23.58 -10.68
CA GLY A 210 8.42 -24.26 -11.49
C GLY A 210 8.72 -23.54 -12.79
N GLY A 211 9.93 -23.72 -13.31
CA GLY A 211 10.37 -23.18 -14.60
C GLY A 211 10.42 -21.66 -14.65
N ALA A 212 10.55 -20.99 -13.50
CA ALA A 212 10.48 -19.54 -13.44
C ALA A 212 11.65 -18.88 -14.21
N SER A 213 11.30 -18.03 -15.17
CA SER A 213 12.25 -17.20 -15.93
C SER A 213 12.16 -15.74 -15.48
N PRO A 214 13.20 -14.92 -15.75
CA PRO A 214 13.10 -13.46 -15.60
C PRO A 214 11.88 -12.89 -16.34
N ALA A 215 11.31 -11.82 -15.80
CA ALA A 215 10.26 -11.07 -16.48
C ALA A 215 10.83 -10.38 -17.75
N THR A 216 9.98 -10.20 -18.77
CA THR A 216 10.35 -9.60 -20.07
C THR A 216 10.93 -8.19 -19.96
N TYR A 217 10.60 -7.46 -18.89
CA TYR A 217 11.17 -6.16 -18.57
C TYR A 217 11.97 -6.28 -17.27
N THR A 218 13.28 -6.43 -17.39
CA THR A 218 14.20 -6.13 -16.30
C THR A 218 14.39 -4.62 -16.25
N VAL A 219 14.01 -3.98 -15.14
CA VAL A 219 14.59 -2.67 -14.83
C VAL A 219 16.08 -2.93 -14.75
N LEU A 220 16.85 -2.34 -15.66
CA LEU A 220 18.30 -2.42 -15.63
C LEU A 220 18.74 -1.96 -14.24
N GLU A 221 19.34 -2.85 -13.45
CA GLU A 221 20.17 -2.43 -12.32
C GLU A 221 21.40 -1.72 -12.90
N GLN A 222 21.21 -0.50 -13.41
CA GLN A 222 22.30 0.42 -13.63
C GLN A 222 22.75 0.91 -12.26
N GLY A 223 23.71 0.19 -11.67
CA GLY A 223 24.35 0.67 -10.45
C GLY A 223 25.17 -0.32 -9.63
N ALA A 224 25.64 -1.46 -10.15
CA ALA A 224 26.60 -2.28 -9.41
C ALA A 224 27.49 -3.16 -10.31
N ARG A 225 28.11 -2.59 -11.35
CA ARG A 225 29.41 -3.12 -11.79
C ARG A 225 30.47 -2.51 -10.89
N LYS A 226 30.89 -3.23 -9.85
CA LYS A 226 32.26 -3.06 -9.36
C LYS A 226 33.18 -3.74 -10.37
N GLN A 227 34.11 -2.96 -10.91
CA GLN A 227 35.34 -3.50 -11.50
C GLN A 227 36.12 -4.24 -10.42
#